data_AF-A0A9E3SV29-F1
#
_entry.id   AF-A0A9E3SV29-F1
#
_cell.length_a   1.000
_cell.length_b   1.000
_cell.length_c   1.000
_cell.angle_alpha   90.00
_cell.angle_beta   90.00
_cell.angle_gamma   90.00
#
_symmetry.space_group_name_H-M   'P 1'
#
loop_
_entity.id
_entity.type
_entity.pdbx_description
1 polymer ?
#
loop_
_entity_poly.entity_id
_entity_poly.type
_entity_poly.pdbx_seq_one_letter_code
_entity_poly.pdbx_strand_id
1 'polypeptide(L)'
;MSGKTRRAAAKALKEPETRGLVYATVLILAFGAVFYRIVEGWTWVDSLYFAVVTLTTVGYGDLTPQTDAGKLFTIFYILVGLGILGSFVRLIAKD
;
A
#
# COMPACT_ATOMS: atom_id res chain seq x y z
N MET A 1 -5.11 -3.23 -26.00
CA MET A 1 -4.04 -2.54 -25.23
C MET A 1 -2.72 -2.66 -25.99
N SER A 2 -2.11 -1.52 -26.34
CA SER A 2 -0.92 -1.41 -27.21
C SER A 2 0.39 -1.84 -26.50
N GLY A 3 1.32 -2.45 -27.24
CA GLY A 3 2.64 -2.89 -26.75
C GLY A 3 3.53 -1.78 -26.20
N LYS A 4 3.21 -0.50 -26.45
CA LYS A 4 3.94 0.65 -25.88
C LYS A 4 3.74 0.78 -24.37
N THR A 5 2.53 0.50 -23.87
CA THR A 5 2.18 0.64 -22.44
C THR A 5 2.87 -0.42 -21.58
N ARG A 6 2.96 -1.67 -22.06
CA ARG A 6 3.70 -2.75 -21.38
C ARG A 6 5.20 -2.45 -21.27
N ARG A 7 5.79 -1.81 -22.28
CA ARG A 7 7.21 -1.43 -22.30
C ARG A 7 7.53 -0.34 -21.29
N ALA A 8 6.63 0.63 -21.10
CA ALA A 8 6.80 1.70 -20.10
C ALA A 8 6.76 1.16 -18.67
N ALA A 9 5.76 0.34 -18.32
CA ALA A 9 5.66 -0.30 -17.02
C ALA A 9 6.87 -1.22 -16.72
N ALA A 10 7.30 -2.01 -17.70
CA ALA A 10 8.47 -2.87 -17.57
C ALA A 10 9.80 -2.09 -17.51
N LYS A 11 9.84 -0.85 -18.02
CA LYS A 11 11.02 0.03 -17.92
C LYS A 11 11.08 0.72 -16.56
N ALA A 12 9.94 1.19 -16.02
CA ALA A 12 9.86 1.78 -14.69
C ALA A 12 10.33 0.80 -13.59
N LEU A 13 9.97 -0.49 -13.70
CA LEU A 13 10.43 -1.53 -12.77
C LEU A 13 11.92 -1.91 -12.93
N LYS A 14 12.61 -1.46 -13.98
CA LYS A 14 14.05 -1.71 -14.15
C LYS A 14 14.91 -0.71 -13.39
N GLU A 15 14.36 0.44 -13.02
CA GLU A 15 15.07 1.40 -12.19
C GLU A 15 15.17 0.87 -10.75
N PRO A 16 16.39 0.79 -10.18
CA PRO A 16 16.59 0.18 -8.88
C PRO A 16 15.85 0.90 -7.75
N GLU A 17 15.70 2.23 -7.85
CA GLU A 17 14.97 3.08 -6.89
C GLU A 17 13.47 2.76 -6.93
N THR A 18 12.86 2.80 -8.12
CA THR A 18 11.44 2.45 -8.36
C THR A 18 11.11 1.02 -7.97
N ARG A 19 12.00 0.07 -8.30
CA ARG A 19 11.82 -1.35 -7.97
C ARG A 19 11.79 -1.60 -6.47
N GLY A 20 12.70 -0.96 -5.71
CA GLY A 20 12.73 -1.06 -4.26
C GLY A 20 11.44 -0.56 -3.63
N LEU A 21 10.93 0.58 -4.12
CA LEU A 21 9.69 1.18 -3.63
C LEU A 21 8.46 0.32 -3.93
N VAL A 22 8.39 -0.29 -5.12
CA VAL A 22 7.31 -1.24 -5.47
C VAL A 22 7.36 -2.46 -4.56
N TYR A 23 8.53 -3.04 -4.30
CA TYR A 23 8.64 -4.16 -3.36
C TYR A 23 8.23 -3.78 -1.93
N ALA A 24 8.69 -2.62 -1.43
CA ALA A 24 8.29 -2.13 -0.13
C ALA A 24 6.76 -1.95 -0.03
N THR A 25 6.14 -1.42 -1.09
CA THR A 25 4.68 -1.26 -1.19
C THR A 25 3.95 -2.60 -1.16
N VAL A 26 4.40 -3.59 -1.92
CA VAL A 26 3.80 -4.92 -1.92
C VAL A 26 3.95 -5.60 -0.55
N LEU A 27 5.12 -5.46 0.08
CA LEU A 27 5.39 -6.05 1.39
C LEU A 27 4.52 -5.42 2.48
N ILE A 28 4.38 -4.08 2.51
CA ILE A 28 3.55 -3.42 3.52
C ILE A 28 2.06 -3.76 3.32
N LEU A 29 1.59 -3.87 2.08
CA LEU A 29 0.21 -4.27 1.79
C LEU A 29 -0.05 -5.72 2.22
N ALA A 30 0.88 -6.64 1.93
CA ALA A 30 0.77 -8.03 2.37
C ALA A 30 0.80 -8.13 3.90
N PHE A 31 1.68 -7.38 4.56
CA PHE A 31 1.79 -7.34 6.01
C PHE A 31 0.51 -6.78 6.66
N GLY A 32 0.00 -5.66 6.14
CA GLY A 32 -1.28 -5.08 6.58
C GLY A 32 -2.44 -6.06 6.39
N ALA A 33 -2.55 -6.70 5.23
CA ALA A 33 -3.61 -7.67 4.95
C ALA A 33 -3.57 -8.88 5.90
N VAL A 34 -2.38 -9.42 6.18
CA VAL A 34 -2.22 -10.52 7.15
C VAL A 34 -2.57 -10.06 8.56
N PHE A 35 -2.14 -8.86 8.96
CA PHE A 35 -2.44 -8.31 10.28
C PHE A 35 -3.94 -8.13 10.48
N TYR A 36 -4.63 -7.42 9.58
CA TYR A 36 -6.08 -7.18 9.70
C TYR A 36 -6.89 -8.47 9.62
N ARG A 37 -6.45 -9.45 8.83
CA ARG A 37 -7.07 -10.79 8.79
C ARG A 37 -7.05 -11.46 10.17
N ILE A 38 -5.92 -11.39 10.86
CA ILE A 38 -5.73 -12.05 12.16
C ILE A 38 -6.42 -11.27 13.28
N VAL A 39 -6.29 -9.94 13.28
CA VAL A 39 -6.67 -9.08 14.40
C VAL A 39 -8.12 -8.62 14.31
N GLU A 40 -8.60 -8.27 13.11
CA GLU A 40 -9.98 -7.81 12.90
C GLU A 40 -10.89 -8.93 12.39
N GLY A 41 -10.34 -10.08 12.01
CA GLY A 41 -11.11 -11.25 11.56
C GLY A 41 -11.76 -11.07 10.17
N TRP A 42 -11.42 -10.00 9.46
CA TRP A 42 -11.97 -9.70 8.12
C TRP A 42 -11.57 -10.74 7.07
N THR A 43 -12.27 -10.78 5.94
CA THR A 43 -11.85 -11.63 4.81
C THR A 43 -10.50 -11.18 4.28
N TRP A 44 -9.78 -12.05 3.55
CA TRP A 44 -8.51 -11.68 2.92
C TRP A 44 -8.67 -10.50 1.96
N VAL A 45 -9.79 -10.46 1.24
CA VAL A 45 -10.12 -9.38 0.30
C VAL A 45 -10.38 -8.09 1.05
N ASP A 46 -11.21 -8.11 2.09
CA ASP A 46 -11.53 -6.93 2.91
C ASP A 46 -10.28 -6.38 3.62
N SER A 47 -9.41 -7.27 4.09
CA SER A 47 -8.16 -6.91 4.76
C SER A 47 -7.18 -6.23 3.80
N LEU A 48 -7.02 -6.78 2.60
CA LEU A 48 -6.19 -6.16 1.55
C LEU A 48 -6.82 -4.86 1.06
N TYR A 49 -8.13 -4.84 0.86
CA TYR A 49 -8.89 -3.66 0.47
C TYR A 49 -8.68 -2.52 1.47
N PHE A 50 -8.89 -2.77 2.77
CA PHE A 50 -8.64 -1.80 3.83
C PHE A 50 -7.18 -1.32 3.81
N ALA A 51 -6.22 -2.25 3.74
CA ALA A 51 -4.80 -1.91 3.69
C ALA A 51 -4.46 -1.00 2.49
N VAL A 52 -5.05 -1.23 1.32
CA VAL A 52 -4.87 -0.40 0.12
C VAL A 52 -5.51 0.98 0.32
N VAL A 53 -6.81 1.05 0.64
CA VAL A 53 -7.53 2.32 0.71
C VAL A 53 -7.01 3.23 1.83
N THR A 54 -6.49 2.64 2.92
CA THR A 54 -5.78 3.37 3.97
C THR A 54 -4.42 3.86 3.49
N LEU A 55 -3.62 3.00 2.85
CA LEU A 55 -2.28 3.37 2.36
C LEU A 55 -2.35 4.48 1.30
N THR A 56 -3.35 4.45 0.43
CA THR A 56 -3.58 5.47 -0.61
C THR A 56 -4.37 6.68 -0.10
N THR A 57 -4.63 6.77 1.21
CA THR A 57 -5.39 7.85 1.85
C THR A 57 -6.79 8.09 1.27
N VAL A 58 -7.40 7.07 0.66
CA VAL A 58 -8.77 7.14 0.11
C VAL A 58 -9.78 7.05 1.24
N GLY A 59 -9.63 6.05 2.12
CA GLY A 59 -10.37 5.95 3.38
C GLY A 59 -11.90 6.05 3.27
N TYR A 60 -12.54 5.15 2.52
CA TYR A 60 -14.00 5.16 2.33
C TYR A 60 -14.81 5.06 3.64
N GLY A 61 -14.23 4.49 4.71
CA GLY A 61 -14.85 4.40 6.03
C GLY A 61 -15.90 3.30 6.18
N ASP A 62 -16.07 2.47 5.15
CA ASP A 62 -16.92 1.28 5.13
C ASP A 62 -16.36 0.14 6.01
N LEU A 63 -15.03 0.06 6.13
CA LEU A 63 -14.33 -0.75 7.13
C LEU A 63 -13.51 0.15 8.05
N THR A 64 -13.57 -0.14 9.36
CA THR A 64 -12.75 0.53 10.37
C THR A 64 -12.33 -0.48 11.45
N PRO A 65 -11.07 -0.45 11.94
CA PRO A 65 -10.61 -1.36 12.98
C PRO A 65 -11.41 -1.18 14.26
N GLN A 66 -11.97 -2.25 14.78
CA GLN A 66 -12.77 -2.24 16.00
C GLN A 66 -11.92 -2.55 17.23
N THR A 67 -10.86 -3.35 17.06
CA THR A 67 -9.96 -3.71 18.16
C THR A 67 -8.96 -2.61 18.45
N ASP A 68 -8.53 -2.50 19.71
CA ASP A 68 -7.51 -1.50 20.09
C ASP A 68 -6.16 -1.81 19.46
N ALA A 69 -5.82 -3.10 19.30
CA ALA A 69 -4.63 -3.52 18.56
C ALA A 69 -4.71 -3.11 17.09
N GLY A 70 -5.87 -3.28 16.46
CA GLY A 70 -6.16 -2.84 15.10
C GLY A 70 -5.97 -1.34 14.93
N LYS A 71 -6.59 -0.54 15.81
CA LYS A 71 -6.44 0.92 15.81
C LYS A 71 -4.98 1.36 15.98
N LEU A 72 -4.27 0.79 16.97
CA LEU A 72 -2.86 1.10 17.21
C LEU A 72 -2.00 0.76 16.00
N PHE A 73 -2.19 -0.43 15.42
CA PHE A 73 -1.49 -0.81 14.20
C PHE A 73 -1.78 0.15 13.05
N THR A 74 -3.05 0.50 12.81
CA THR A 74 -3.44 1.42 11.74
C THR A 74 -2.78 2.78 11.88
N ILE A 75 -2.61 3.30 13.11
CA ILE A 75 -1.88 4.56 13.36
C ILE A 75 -0.44 4.46 12.82
N PHE A 76 0.31 3.42 13.22
CA PHE A 76 1.69 3.26 12.75
C PHE A 76 1.76 2.93 11.26
N TYR A 77 0.83 2.12 10.75
CA TYR A 77 0.73 1.74 9.35
C TYR A 77 0.57 2.96 8.44
N ILE A 78 -0.27 3.92 8.83
CA ILE A 78 -0.47 5.18 8.08
C ILE A 78 0.82 6.00 8.05
N LEU A 79 1.55 6.12 9.17
CA LEU A 79 2.81 6.89 9.22
C LEU A 79 3.86 6.33 8.26
N VAL A 80 3.99 5.00 8.17
CA VAL A 80 4.89 4.36 7.19
C VAL A 80 4.37 4.57 5.76
N GLY A 81 3.06 4.47 5.57
CA GLY A 81 2.40 4.68 4.28
C GLY A 81 2.65 6.06 3.67
N LEU A 82 2.62 7.10 4.50
CA LEU A 82 2.93 8.47 4.06
C LEU A 82 4.37 8.59 3.53
N GLY A 83 5.33 7.89 4.12
CA GLY A 83 6.71 7.84 3.62
C GLY A 83 6.82 7.18 2.25
N ILE A 84 6.06 6.11 2.02
CA ILE A 84 6.01 5.42 0.71
C ILE A 84 5.38 6.32 -0.35
N LEU A 85 4.23 6.94 -0.05
CA LEU A 85 3.58 7.88 -0.97
C LEU A 85 4.47 9.08 -1.30
N GLY A 86 5.11 9.68 -0.30
CA GLY A 86 6.06 10.78 -0.51
C GLY A 86 7.23 10.38 -1.40
N SER A 87 7.70 9.14 -1.30
CA SER A 87 8.76 8.61 -2.17
C SER A 87 8.31 8.46 -3.62
N PHE A 88 7.05 8.05 -3.86
CA PHE A 88 6.49 8.03 -5.21
C PHE A 88 6.33 9.42 -5.80
N VAL A 89 5.89 10.40 -5.01
CA VAL A 89 5.82 11.81 -5.45
C VAL A 89 7.20 12.32 -5.85
N ARG A 90 8.22 12.02 -5.04
CA ARG A 90 9.61 12.39 -5.36
C ARG A 90 10.11 11.74 -6.65
N LEU A 91 9.77 10.48 -6.89
CA LEU A 91 10.13 9.79 -8.12
C LEU A 91 9.52 10.48 -9.35
N ILE A 92 8.24 10.85 -9.28
CA ILE A 92 7.54 11.55 -10.37
C ILE A 92 8.08 12.97 -10.56
N ALA A 93 8.41 13.68 -9.48
CA ALA A 93 8.90 15.06 -9.52
C ALA A 93 10.36 15.17 -10.01
N LYS A 94 11.07 14.05 -10.17
CA LYS A 94 12.47 13.99 -10.63
C LYS A 94 12.56 13.85 -12.17
N ASP A 95 11.43 13.60 -12.84
CA ASP A 95 11.25 13.63 -14.29
C ASP A 95 10.84 15.02 -14.78
#